data_AF-A0A4V7I915-F1
#
_entry.id   AF-A0A4V7I915-F1
#
_cell.length_a   1.000
_cell.length_b   1.000
_cell.length_c   1.000
_cell.angle_alpha   90.00
_cell.angle_beta   90.00
_cell.angle_gamma   90.00
#
_symmetry.space_group_name_H-M   'P 1'
#
loop_
_entity.id
_entity.type
_entity.pdbx_description
1 polymer ?
#
loop_
_entity_poly.entity_id
_entity_poly.type
_entity_poly.pdbx_seq_one_letter_code
_entity_poly.pdbx_strand_id
1 'polypeptide(L)'
;MLSVLQKTEQNQQLVTGSEQLIVQLSALQHYAFCPRQYALIHNEQAWAENYLTAQGQALHKRVDSGEPETRKGVHFERTVHVSAEVVGKG
;
A
#
# COMPACT_ATOMS: atom_id res chain seq x y z
N MET A 1 36.58 5.72 -10.02
CA MET A 1 35.93 5.58 -8.70
C MET A 1 35.35 6.89 -8.16
N LEU A 2 35.68 8.07 -8.72
CA LEU A 2 35.11 9.36 -8.30
C LEU A 2 33.81 9.78 -9.03
N SER A 3 33.39 9.10 -10.10
CA SER A 3 32.22 9.52 -10.91
C SER A 3 30.86 9.08 -10.36
N VAL A 4 30.82 8.26 -9.31
CA VAL A 4 29.56 7.83 -8.66
C VAL A 4 29.13 8.85 -7.59
N LEU A 5 30.08 9.59 -7.01
CA LEU A 5 29.81 10.60 -5.97
C LEU A 5 29.39 11.97 -6.55
N GLN A 6 29.61 12.23 -7.84
CA GLN A 6 29.19 13.49 -8.47
C GLN A 6 27.71 13.48 -8.91
N LYS A 7 27.01 12.35 -8.81
CA LYS A 7 25.58 12.24 -9.15
C LYS A 7 24.64 12.51 -7.98
N THR A 8 25.14 12.60 -6.76
CA THR A 8 24.32 12.92 -5.58
C THR A 8 23.99 14.41 -5.49
N GLU A 9 24.86 15.30 -5.98
CA GLU A 9 24.65 16.75 -5.92
C GLU A 9 23.68 17.28 -6.98
N GLN A 10 23.45 16.53 -8.07
CA GLN A 10 22.46 16.89 -9.11
C GLN A 10 21.02 16.48 -8.76
N ASN A 11 20.80 15.87 -7.59
CA ASN A 11 19.46 15.40 -7.16
C ASN A 11 18.75 16.40 -6.22
N GLN A 12 19.25 17.64 -6.12
CA GLN A 12 18.74 18.66 -5.21
C GLN A 12 17.74 19.64 -5.87
N GLN A 13 17.35 19.41 -7.11
CA GLN A 13 16.23 20.11 -7.75
C GLN A 13 15.00 19.21 -7.77
N LEU A 14 14.36 19.03 -6.62
CA LEU A 14 13.04 18.44 -6.58
C LEU A 14 12.11 19.37 -5.79
N VAL A 15 11.05 19.76 -6.49
CA VAL A 15 9.87 20.52 -6.02
C VAL A 15 10.04 22.05 -6.00
N THR A 16 10.31 22.65 -7.17
CA THR A 16 9.93 24.04 -7.47
C THR A 16 8.88 24.06 -8.57
N GLY A 17 7.65 23.73 -8.21
CA GLY A 17 6.49 23.74 -9.09
C GLY A 17 5.28 23.28 -8.30
N SER A 18 4.14 23.94 -8.44
CA SER A 18 2.88 23.64 -7.75
C SER A 18 2.22 22.32 -8.22
N GLU A 19 3.02 21.34 -8.65
CA GLU A 19 2.56 20.03 -9.07
C GLU A 19 2.67 19.07 -7.89
N GLN A 20 1.52 18.56 -7.45
CA GLN A 20 1.47 17.56 -6.39
C GLN A 20 1.98 16.23 -6.95
N LEU A 21 3.15 15.80 -6.48
CA LEU A 21 3.68 14.48 -6.79
C LEU A 21 2.88 13.43 -5.99
N ILE A 22 2.08 12.64 -6.69
CA ILE A 22 1.38 11.50 -6.08
C ILE A 22 2.33 10.31 -6.04
N VAL A 23 2.64 9.85 -4.83
CA VAL A 23 3.47 8.67 -4.61
C VAL A 23 2.64 7.62 -3.87
N GLN A 24 2.70 6.37 -4.34
CA GLN A 24 2.05 5.27 -3.65
C GLN A 24 2.70 5.05 -2.27
N LEU A 25 1.90 4.79 -1.24
CA LEU A 25 2.42 4.50 0.11
C LEU A 25 3.35 3.28 0.11
N SER A 26 3.02 2.26 -0.69
CA SER A 26 3.85 1.05 -0.88
C SER A 26 5.22 1.38 -1.49
N ALA A 27 5.32 2.40 -2.36
CA ALA A 27 6.58 2.88 -2.91
C ALA A 27 7.49 3.47 -1.84
N LEU A 28 6.93 4.29 -0.93
CA LEU A 28 7.69 4.83 0.20
C LEU A 28 8.17 3.72 1.13
N GLN A 29 7.30 2.75 1.44
CA GLN A 29 7.66 1.61 2.29
C GLN A 29 8.77 0.76 1.66
N HIS A 30 8.66 0.40 0.38
CA HIS A 30 9.68 -0.41 -0.30
C HIS A 30 11.02 0.32 -0.40
N TYR A 31 11.00 1.64 -0.62
CA TYR A 31 12.22 2.43 -0.64
C TYR A 31 12.88 2.48 0.74
N ALA A 32 12.10 2.71 1.80
CA ALA A 32 12.59 2.72 3.18
C ALA A 32 13.17 1.38 3.62
N PHE A 33 12.63 0.26 3.12
CA PHE A 33 13.18 -1.07 3.38
C PHE A 33 14.47 -1.33 2.58
N CYS A 34 14.44 -1.13 1.26
CA CYS A 34 15.61 -1.32 0.41
C CYS A 34 15.46 -0.58 -0.95
N PRO A 35 16.31 0.42 -1.27
CA PRO A 35 16.26 1.13 -2.54
C PRO A 35 16.40 0.23 -3.77
N ARG A 36 17.18 -0.86 -3.66
CA ARG A 36 17.31 -1.85 -4.74
C ARG A 36 15.99 -2.58 -4.98
N GLN A 37 15.31 -3.02 -3.92
CA GLN A 37 14.01 -3.68 -4.04
C GLN A 37 12.96 -2.72 -4.61
N TYR A 38 12.97 -1.46 -4.17
CA TYR A 38 12.12 -0.41 -4.76
C TYR A 38 12.30 -0.31 -6.28
N ALA A 39 13.54 -0.21 -6.76
CA ALA A 39 13.82 -0.09 -8.20
C ALA A 39 13.30 -1.31 -8.98
N LEU A 40 13.53 -2.53 -8.47
CA LEU A 40 13.03 -3.75 -9.10
C LEU A 40 11.49 -3.75 -9.19
N ILE A 41 10.81 -3.40 -8.10
CA ILE A 41 9.33 -3.46 -8.04
C ILE A 41 8.69 -2.31 -8.81
N HIS A 42 9.12 -1.06 -8.58
CA HIS A 42 8.42 0.14 -9.06
C HIS A 42 8.99 0.70 -10.37
N ASN A 43 10.27 0.53 -10.67
CA ASN A 43 10.85 0.97 -11.94
C ASN A 43 10.82 -0.14 -13.00
N GLU A 44 11.29 -1.33 -12.63
CA GLU A 44 11.42 -2.47 -13.56
C GLU A 44 10.15 -3.33 -13.64
N GLN A 45 9.16 -3.09 -12.78
CA GLN A 45 7.92 -3.88 -12.70
C GLN A 45 8.19 -5.38 -12.49
N ALA A 46 9.32 -5.72 -11.87
CA ALA A 46 9.75 -7.07 -11.56
C ALA A 46 9.18 -7.50 -10.20
N TRP A 47 7.91 -7.90 -10.21
CA TRP A 47 7.22 -8.46 -9.06
C TRP A 47 6.62 -9.83 -9.38
N ALA A 48 6.74 -10.76 -8.45
CA ALA A 48 6.03 -12.03 -8.48
C ALA A 48 5.35 -12.23 -7.13
N GLU A 49 4.07 -12.59 -7.16
CA GLU A 49 3.33 -12.86 -5.94
C GLU A 49 3.81 -14.15 -5.29
N ASN A 50 4.01 -14.10 -3.98
CA ASN A 50 4.16 -15.30 -3.17
C ASN A 50 2.81 -15.73 -2.60
N TYR A 51 2.79 -16.91 -1.96
CA TYR A 51 1.59 -17.46 -1.35
C TYR A 51 0.91 -16.49 -0.35
N LEU A 52 1.68 -15.76 0.46
CA LEU A 52 1.13 -14.85 1.46
C LEU A 52 0.47 -13.62 0.80
N THR A 53 1.08 -13.07 -0.24
CA THR A 53 0.50 -11.96 -1.02
C THR A 53 -0.79 -12.40 -1.71
N ALA A 54 -0.78 -13.56 -2.38
CA ALA A 54 -1.94 -14.09 -3.08
C ALA A 54 -3.09 -14.43 -2.09
N GLN A 55 -2.76 -15.03 -0.95
CA GLN A 55 -3.73 -15.30 0.11
C GLN A 55 -4.33 -14.01 0.67
N GLY A 56 -3.50 -12.99 0.92
CA GLY A 56 -3.94 -11.67 1.35
C GLY A 56 -4.93 -11.06 0.37
N GLN A 57 -4.63 -11.11 -0.93
CA GLN A 57 -5.57 -10.63 -1.96
C GLN A 57 -6.92 -11.35 -1.94
N ALA A 58 -6.92 -12.67 -1.79
CA ALA A 58 -8.17 -13.43 -1.70
C ALA A 58 -9.01 -13.00 -0.48
N LEU A 59 -8.35 -12.76 0.65
CA LEU A 59 -9.01 -12.27 1.87
C LEU A 59 -9.55 -10.85 1.70
N HIS A 60 -8.78 -9.93 1.12
CA HIS A 60 -9.24 -8.57 0.82
C HIS A 60 -10.43 -8.58 -0.13
N LYS A 61 -10.35 -9.28 -1.26
CA LYS A 61 -11.48 -9.43 -2.20
C LYS A 61 -12.74 -9.95 -1.52
N ARG A 62 -12.59 -10.94 -0.62
CA ARG A 62 -13.73 -11.47 0.13
C ARG A 62 -14.31 -10.44 1.10
N VAL A 63 -13.47 -9.67 1.78
CA VAL A 63 -13.94 -8.63 2.70
C VAL A 63 -14.63 -7.50 1.93
N ASP A 64 -14.02 -7.03 0.86
CA ASP A 64 -14.50 -5.92 0.03
C ASP A 64 -15.79 -6.25 -0.72
N SER A 65 -16.07 -7.55 -0.96
CA SER A 65 -17.33 -7.98 -1.57
C SER A 65 -18.57 -7.59 -0.75
N GLY A 66 -18.42 -7.38 0.57
CA GLY A 66 -19.55 -7.07 1.46
C GLY A 66 -20.51 -8.23 1.68
N GLU A 67 -20.29 -9.39 1.04
CA GLU A 67 -21.22 -10.51 1.11
C GLU A 67 -21.29 -11.10 2.53
N PRO A 68 -22.50 -11.30 3.08
CA PRO A 68 -22.68 -11.96 4.36
C PRO A 68 -22.34 -13.45 4.24
N GLU A 69 -21.82 -14.05 5.31
CA GLU A 69 -21.58 -15.48 5.35
C GLU A 69 -21.98 -16.08 6.70
N THR A 70 -22.55 -17.29 6.67
CA THR A 70 -22.74 -18.11 7.88
C THR A 70 -21.87 -19.35 7.77
N ARG A 71 -20.93 -19.52 8.70
CA ARG A 71 -20.02 -20.66 8.71
C ARG A 71 -19.91 -21.23 10.12
N LYS A 72 -20.07 -22.55 10.25
CA LYS A 72 -20.01 -23.27 11.55
C LYS A 72 -20.95 -22.67 12.61
N GLY A 73 -22.13 -22.21 12.20
CA GLY A 73 -23.11 -21.59 13.10
C GLY A 73 -22.82 -20.14 13.50
N VAL A 74 -21.76 -19.52 12.98
CA VAL A 74 -21.44 -18.10 13.20
C VAL A 74 -21.80 -17.30 11.96
N HIS A 75 -22.55 -16.22 12.16
CA HIS A 75 -22.96 -15.27 11.13
C HIS A 75 -21.99 -14.08 11.08
N PHE A 76 -21.51 -13.76 9.88
CA PHE A 76 -20.58 -12.67 9.63
C PHE A 76 -21.21 -11.70 8.64
N GLU A 77 -21.27 -10.43 9.06
CA GLU A 77 -21.69 -9.31 8.23
C GLU A 77 -20.47 -8.44 7.91
N ARG A 78 -20.46 -7.87 6.70
CA ARG A 78 -19.36 -7.04 6.19
C ARG A 78 -19.92 -5.74 5.64
N THR A 79 -19.12 -4.69 5.63
CA THR A 79 -19.55 -3.36 5.15
C THR A 79 -20.79 -2.82 5.90
N VAL A 80 -21.00 -3.27 7.15
CA VAL A 80 -22.14 -2.82 7.96
C VAL A 80 -21.98 -1.33 8.27
N HIS A 81 -22.97 -0.55 7.86
CA HIS A 81 -23.06 0.84 8.27
C HIS A 81 -23.36 0.91 9.77
N VAL A 82 -22.40 1.42 10.53
CA VAL A 82 -22.58 1.69 11.96
C VAL A 82 -22.95 3.16 12.12
N SER A 83 -24.13 3.41 12.67
CA SER A 83 -24.61 4.75 13.03
C SER A 83 -25.09 4.79 14.47
N ALA A 84 -24.86 5.91 15.15
CA ALA A 84 -25.39 6.17 16.47
C ALA A 84 -26.00 7.58 16.52
N GLU A 85 -27.17 7.73 17.14
CA GLU A 85 -27.82 9.03 17.32
C GLU A 85 -27.09 9.87 18.39
N VAL A 86 -26.52 9.22 19.39
CA VAL A 86 -25.66 9.82 20.41
C VAL A 86 -24.38 9.00 20.50
N VAL A 87 -23.24 9.58 20.12
CA VAL A 87 -21.93 8.99 20.41
C VAL A 87 -21.69 9.16 21.90
N GLY A 88 -21.50 8.04 22.62
CA GLY A 88 -21.25 8.05 24.06
C GLY A 88 -20.09 8.97 24.40
N LYS A 89 -20.38 10.06 25.14
CA LYS A 89 -19.34 10.89 25.75
C LYS A 89 -18.87 10.14 27.01
N GLY A 90 -17.63 9.67 26.97
CA GLY A 90 -16.91 9.22 28.17
C GLY A 90 -16.61 10.36 29.11
#